data_AF-A0A661PGA9-F1
#
_entry.id   AF-A0A661PGA9-F1
#
_cell.length_a   1.000
_cell.length_b   1.000
_cell.length_c   1.000
_cell.angle_alpha   90.00
_cell.angle_beta   90.00
_cell.angle_gamma   90.00
#
_symmetry.space_group_name_H-M   'P 1'
#
loop_
_entity.id
_entity.type
_entity.pdbx_description
1 polymer ?
#
loop_
_entity_poly.entity_id
_entity_poly.type
_entity_poly.pdbx_seq_one_letter_code
_entity_poly.pdbx_strand_id
1 'polypeptide(L)'
;MPPAAAGGGGPSAGDISTAAEAQRAVEPTGQLLIRIGAALRSEKPENELAYRYSRFGMWMELDAAPPTEDGKSLVPPPGAHIAQRFDTLAASQDWLTLLNEAEQIGAEYVLWLDPHRHACTAMSALGALFMKAKKELLIQVALLLKRIPTMPTIQFNDGTPFADGQTQMWIESEVTPVLGGEEGGGGGGGGGGGPSVLDEPLKEARELAVKGELGKAIDVIGDAAAAAPTPSERFRGQLAIAQLCLGAGQFSIARGQLEGLTDRIDHHRLTAWDPDLSAQVYAALYPAIKGANEAKASAGGQDGMPVLPGQPGIPAVTAEDLAAEETAFERLCQLDPAMALKLRGGKKKG
;
A
#
# COMPACT_ATOMS: atom_id res chain seq x y z
N MET A 1 -15.78 19.82 46.10
CA MET A 1 -15.63 20.95 45.15
C MET A 1 -14.55 20.54 44.17
N PRO A 2 -14.85 20.39 42.86
CA PRO A 2 -13.80 20.21 41.87
C PRO A 2 -12.95 21.49 41.80
N PRO A 3 -11.63 21.41 41.60
CA PRO A 3 -10.81 22.60 41.42
C PRO A 3 -11.23 23.31 40.13
N ALA A 4 -11.41 24.62 40.24
CA ALA A 4 -11.78 25.50 39.15
C ALA A 4 -10.79 25.37 37.99
N ALA A 5 -11.32 25.14 36.78
CA ALA A 5 -10.56 25.22 35.56
C ALA A 5 -10.02 26.65 35.42
N ALA A 6 -8.73 26.84 35.65
CA ALA A 6 -8.05 28.08 35.36
C ALA A 6 -8.10 28.31 33.84
N GLY A 7 -8.98 29.21 33.41
CA GLY A 7 -8.98 29.77 32.06
C GLY A 7 -7.73 30.62 31.86
N GLY A 8 -6.62 29.98 31.50
CA GLY A 8 -5.45 30.65 30.93
C GLY A 8 -5.61 30.67 29.42
N GLY A 9 -5.56 31.86 28.80
CA GLY A 9 -5.66 32.02 27.35
C GLY A 9 -4.67 31.12 26.63
N GLY A 10 -5.19 30.21 25.80
CA GLY A 10 -4.37 29.38 24.93
C GLY A 10 -3.58 30.23 23.93
N PRO A 11 -2.59 29.66 23.25
CA PRO A 11 -1.80 30.38 22.26
C PRO A 11 -2.73 31.03 21.22
N SER A 12 -2.74 32.36 21.16
CA SER A 12 -3.44 33.11 20.13
C SER A 12 -2.56 33.18 18.88
N ALA A 13 -3.13 32.87 17.71
CA ALA A 13 -2.40 32.94 16.46
C ALA A 13 -1.81 34.33 16.17
N GLY A 14 -2.41 35.39 16.74
CA GLY A 14 -1.92 36.77 16.60
C GLY A 14 -0.66 37.09 17.42
N ASP A 15 -0.29 36.25 18.39
CA ASP A 15 0.80 36.50 19.33
C ASP A 15 2.10 35.76 18.96
N ILE A 16 2.10 35.00 17.86
CA ILE A 16 3.27 34.25 17.38
C ILE A 16 3.95 35.05 16.27
N SER A 17 4.94 35.86 16.64
CA SER A 17 5.68 36.72 15.70
C SER A 17 7.18 36.39 15.64
N THR A 18 7.68 35.65 16.63
CA THR A 18 9.09 35.27 16.77
C THR A 18 9.26 33.75 16.89
N ALA A 19 10.45 33.24 16.58
CA ALA A 19 10.78 31.83 16.77
C ALA A 19 10.66 31.36 18.24
N ALA A 20 10.99 32.23 19.20
CA ALA A 20 10.87 31.91 20.63
C ALA A 20 9.41 31.84 21.11
N GLU A 21 8.51 32.63 20.51
CA GLU A 21 7.06 32.51 20.74
C GLU A 21 6.52 31.24 20.07
N ALA A 22 6.97 30.94 18.85
CA ALA A 22 6.58 29.72 18.15
C ALA A 22 6.96 28.47 18.95
N GLN A 23 8.20 28.39 19.45
CA GLN A 23 8.65 27.25 20.27
C GLN A 23 7.82 27.11 21.56
N ARG A 24 7.50 28.22 22.23
CA ARG A 24 6.64 28.21 23.44
C ARG A 24 5.20 27.79 23.15
N ALA A 25 4.73 27.95 21.91
CA ALA A 25 3.39 27.58 21.52
C ALA A 25 3.25 26.09 21.14
N VAL A 26 4.36 25.36 20.94
CA VAL A 26 4.32 23.97 20.44
C VAL A 26 3.66 23.03 21.44
N GLU A 27 4.19 22.93 22.66
CA GLU A 27 3.65 22.05 23.72
C GLU A 27 2.14 22.26 23.96
N PRO A 28 1.63 23.49 24.19
CA PRO A 28 0.18 23.69 24.40
C PRO A 28 -0.64 23.39 23.14
N THR A 29 -0.07 23.57 21.94
CA THR A 29 -0.71 23.17 20.69
C THR A 29 -0.83 21.64 20.58
N GLY A 30 0.24 20.91 20.93
CA GLY A 30 0.22 19.44 20.97
C GLY A 30 -0.84 18.91 21.93
N GLN A 31 -0.92 19.47 23.15
CA GLN A 31 -1.96 19.13 24.12
C GLN A 31 -3.38 19.44 23.60
N LEU A 32 -3.55 20.56 22.89
CA LEU A 32 -4.83 20.91 22.28
C LEU A 32 -5.23 19.90 21.19
N LEU A 33 -4.29 19.48 20.34
CA LEU A 33 -4.53 18.49 19.30
C LEU A 33 -4.92 17.12 19.87
N ILE A 34 -4.26 16.68 20.95
CA ILE A 34 -4.63 15.44 21.66
C ILE A 34 -6.07 15.54 22.20
N ARG A 35 -6.46 16.70 22.77
CA ARG A 35 -7.83 16.91 23.26
C ARG A 35 -8.86 16.96 22.13
N ILE A 36 -8.53 17.58 21.00
CA ILE A 36 -9.38 17.57 19.79
C ILE A 36 -9.58 16.12 19.34
N GLY A 37 -8.51 15.33 19.28
CA GLY A 37 -8.56 13.92 18.93
C GLY A 37 -9.49 13.12 19.85
N ALA A 38 -9.34 13.29 21.17
CA ALA A 38 -10.19 12.65 22.16
C ALA A 38 -11.67 13.04 22.02
N ALA A 39 -11.97 14.33 21.80
CA ALA A 39 -13.33 14.81 21.61
C ALA A 39 -13.99 14.23 20.34
N LEU A 40 -13.28 14.25 19.20
CA LEU A 40 -13.78 13.68 17.96
C LEU A 40 -14.05 12.18 18.08
N ARG A 41 -13.16 11.44 18.73
CA ARG A 41 -13.33 10.00 18.99
C ARG A 41 -14.51 9.72 19.92
N SER A 42 -14.79 10.59 20.89
CA SER A 42 -15.92 10.42 21.81
C SER A 42 -17.29 10.55 21.11
N GLU A 43 -17.37 11.36 20.04
CA GLU A 43 -18.58 11.51 19.23
C GLU A 43 -18.68 10.40 18.18
N LYS A 44 -17.58 10.14 17.46
CA LYS A 44 -17.49 9.14 16.37
C LYS A 44 -16.19 8.36 16.49
N PRO A 45 -16.22 7.17 17.11
CA PRO A 45 -15.02 6.38 17.33
C PRO A 45 -14.25 6.03 16.05
N GLU A 46 -14.93 5.93 14.90
CA GLU A 46 -14.32 5.61 13.61
C GLU A 46 -13.73 6.82 12.86
N ASN A 47 -13.78 8.02 13.45
CA ASN A 47 -13.32 9.26 12.80
C ASN A 47 -11.80 9.27 12.63
N GLU A 48 -11.32 9.17 11.38
CA GLU A 48 -9.90 9.16 11.04
C GLU A 48 -9.11 10.39 11.57
N LEU A 49 -9.75 11.57 11.60
CA LEU A 49 -9.09 12.79 12.07
C LEU A 49 -8.77 12.73 13.57
N ALA A 50 -9.55 11.98 14.34
CA ALA A 50 -9.31 11.80 15.77
C ALA A 50 -7.93 11.17 16.02
N TYR A 51 -7.57 10.18 15.21
CA TYR A 51 -6.32 9.44 15.33
C TYR A 51 -5.13 10.25 14.79
N ARG A 52 -5.34 11.02 13.70
CA ARG A 52 -4.34 11.96 13.17
C ARG A 52 -3.94 13.01 14.20
N TYR A 53 -4.92 13.72 14.75
CA TYR A 53 -4.64 14.82 15.70
C TYR A 53 -3.97 14.31 16.97
N SER A 54 -4.41 13.16 17.50
CA SER A 54 -3.76 12.55 18.66
C SER A 54 -2.28 12.27 18.40
N ARG A 55 -1.92 11.60 17.29
CA ARG A 55 -0.51 11.25 17.01
C ARG A 55 0.34 12.46 16.68
N PHE A 56 -0.20 13.40 15.90
CA PHE A 56 0.53 14.62 15.61
C PHE A 56 0.81 15.40 16.90
N GLY A 57 -0.18 15.56 17.77
CA GLY A 57 0.00 16.22 19.06
C GLY A 57 0.99 15.50 19.99
N MET A 58 1.00 14.16 19.99
CA MET A 58 1.96 13.36 20.77
C MET A 58 3.40 13.50 20.28
N TRP A 59 3.62 13.52 18.97
CA TRP A 59 4.95 13.34 18.39
C TRP A 59 5.50 14.56 17.67
N MET A 60 4.82 15.70 17.65
CA MET A 60 5.26 16.87 16.89
C MET A 60 6.67 17.36 17.24
N GLU A 61 7.11 17.27 18.50
CA GLU A 61 8.46 17.66 18.94
C GLU A 61 9.47 16.51 19.01
N LEU A 62 9.03 15.28 18.73
CA LEU A 62 9.83 14.08 18.95
C LEU A 62 10.75 13.80 17.75
N ASP A 63 11.88 14.49 17.66
CA ASP A 63 12.80 14.38 16.52
C ASP A 63 13.97 13.40 16.69
N ALA A 64 14.21 12.93 17.91
CA ALA A 64 15.25 11.96 18.22
C ALA A 64 14.77 10.95 19.26
N ALA A 65 15.35 9.75 19.24
CA ALA A 65 15.17 8.78 20.30
C ALA A 65 15.63 9.36 21.66
N PRO A 66 15.01 8.95 22.78
CA PRO A 66 15.52 9.31 24.09
C PRO A 66 16.95 8.78 24.28
N PRO A 67 17.81 9.45 25.07
CA PRO A 67 19.14 8.93 25.40
C PRO A 67 19.04 7.54 26.05
N THR A 68 19.93 6.63 25.63
CA THR A 68 19.99 5.26 26.14
C THR A 68 21.37 4.86 26.62
N GLU A 69 21.41 3.96 27.60
CA GLU A 69 22.59 3.24 28.07
C GLU A 69 22.27 1.74 27.97
N ASP A 70 23.08 0.98 27.23
CA ASP A 70 22.83 -0.44 26.91
C ASP A 70 21.41 -0.73 26.38
N GLY A 71 20.85 0.20 25.59
CA GLY A 71 19.50 0.10 25.01
C GLY A 71 18.35 0.47 25.95
N LYS A 72 18.65 0.85 27.20
CA LYS A 72 17.65 1.30 28.18
C LYS A 72 17.62 2.82 28.28
N SER A 73 16.44 3.39 28.24
CA SER A 73 16.20 4.82 28.48
C SER A 73 16.01 5.10 29.98
N LEU A 74 16.06 6.38 30.35
CA LEU A 74 15.69 6.82 31.72
C LEU A 74 14.17 6.94 31.93
N VAL A 75 13.37 6.61 30.90
CA VAL A 75 11.92 6.77 30.91
C VAL A 75 11.29 5.67 31.78
N PRO A 76 10.37 6.01 32.69
CA PRO A 76 9.68 5.01 33.49
C PRO A 76 8.70 4.18 32.63
N PRO A 77 8.57 2.87 32.89
CA PRO A 77 7.64 2.01 32.18
C PRO A 77 6.19 2.28 32.58
N PRO A 78 5.23 1.87 31.73
CA PRO A 78 3.85 1.67 32.16
C PRO A 78 3.78 0.57 33.22
N GLY A 79 2.78 0.63 34.10
CA GLY A 79 2.55 -0.45 35.06
C GLY A 79 2.16 -1.75 34.35
N ALA A 80 2.73 -2.89 34.76
CA ALA A 80 2.49 -4.20 34.11
C ALA A 80 1.00 -4.61 34.03
N HIS A 81 0.17 -4.12 34.95
CA HIS A 81 -1.28 -4.33 34.93
C HIS A 81 -1.97 -3.71 33.70
N ILE A 82 -1.39 -2.67 33.09
CA ILE A 82 -1.92 -2.00 31.90
C ILE A 82 -1.81 -2.91 30.67
N ALA A 83 -0.66 -3.55 30.47
CA ALA A 83 -0.49 -4.53 29.39
C ALA A 83 -1.44 -5.73 29.56
N GLN A 84 -1.53 -6.28 30.78
CA GLN A 84 -2.47 -7.37 31.09
C GLN A 84 -3.94 -6.99 30.86
N ARG A 85 -4.27 -5.71 31.08
CA ARG A 85 -5.62 -5.17 30.83
C ARG A 85 -5.96 -5.20 29.34
N PHE A 86 -5.03 -4.83 28.47
CA PHE A 86 -5.24 -4.92 27.02
C PHE A 86 -5.45 -6.35 26.54
N ASP A 87 -4.64 -7.29 27.03
CA ASP A 87 -4.78 -8.71 26.69
C ASP A 87 -6.13 -9.27 27.15
N THR A 88 -6.57 -8.87 28.36
CA THR A 88 -7.88 -9.27 28.90
C THR A 88 -9.02 -8.76 28.04
N LEU A 89 -9.00 -7.48 27.65
CA LEU A 89 -10.03 -6.88 26.80
C LEU A 89 -10.06 -7.49 25.40
N ALA A 90 -8.89 -7.79 24.83
CA ALA A 90 -8.78 -8.49 23.55
C ALA A 90 -9.35 -9.91 23.64
N ALA A 91 -9.04 -10.66 24.70
CA ALA A 91 -9.54 -12.01 24.92
C ALA A 91 -11.07 -12.04 25.13
N SER A 92 -11.63 -11.02 25.79
CA SER A 92 -13.08 -10.87 25.96
C SER A 92 -13.80 -10.24 24.77
N GLN A 93 -13.08 -9.94 23.68
CA GLN A 93 -13.60 -9.27 22.48
C GLN A 93 -14.26 -7.91 22.76
N ASP A 94 -13.84 -7.22 23.83
CA ASP A 94 -14.32 -5.89 24.18
C ASP A 94 -13.51 -4.82 23.42
N TRP A 95 -13.72 -4.80 22.11
CA TRP A 95 -12.89 -4.03 21.17
C TRP A 95 -13.02 -2.52 21.33
N LEU A 96 -14.22 -2.02 21.63
CA LEU A 96 -14.42 -0.58 21.78
C LEU A 96 -13.76 -0.06 23.07
N THR A 97 -13.83 -0.82 24.16
CA THR A 97 -13.11 -0.48 25.40
C THR A 97 -11.61 -0.59 25.20
N LEU A 98 -11.13 -1.65 24.54
CA LEU A 98 -9.70 -1.81 24.20
C LEU A 98 -9.20 -0.61 23.39
N LEU A 99 -9.93 -0.21 22.34
CA LEU A 99 -9.59 0.95 21.52
C LEU A 99 -9.51 2.22 22.37
N ASN A 100 -10.50 2.45 23.23
CA ASN A 100 -10.55 3.67 24.03
C ASN A 100 -9.44 3.74 25.09
N GLU A 101 -9.17 2.64 25.79
CA GLU A 101 -8.09 2.54 26.78
C GLU A 101 -6.72 2.64 26.09
N ALA A 102 -6.51 1.98 24.96
CA ALA A 102 -5.26 2.05 24.19
C ALA A 102 -4.94 3.49 23.74
N GLU A 103 -5.94 4.23 23.26
CA GLU A 103 -5.76 5.63 22.87
C GLU A 103 -5.44 6.55 24.05
N GLN A 104 -6.03 6.30 25.22
CA GLN A 104 -5.75 7.07 26.43
C GLN A 104 -4.33 6.78 26.94
N ILE A 105 -3.97 5.50 27.05
CA ILE A 105 -2.66 5.07 27.53
C ILE A 105 -1.55 5.48 26.56
N GLY A 106 -1.77 5.40 25.25
CA GLY A 106 -0.79 5.89 24.26
C GLY A 106 -0.51 7.40 24.39
N ALA A 107 -1.49 8.19 24.84
CA ALA A 107 -1.28 9.61 25.10
C ALA A 107 -0.52 9.88 26.40
N GLU A 108 -0.65 8.98 27.39
CA GLU A 108 0.07 9.05 28.66
C GLU A 108 1.53 8.57 28.52
N TYR A 109 1.75 7.51 27.75
CA TYR A 109 3.05 6.90 27.49
C TYR A 109 3.44 7.04 26.01
N VAL A 110 3.76 8.27 25.60
CA VAL A 110 4.01 8.68 24.21
C VAL A 110 5.08 7.84 23.47
N LEU A 111 6.02 7.24 24.23
CA LEU A 111 7.11 6.43 23.70
C LEU A 111 6.77 4.92 23.62
N TRP A 112 5.63 4.50 24.17
CA TRP A 112 5.19 3.11 24.18
C TRP A 112 4.40 2.79 22.91
N LEU A 113 4.88 1.83 22.12
CA LEU A 113 4.28 1.49 20.82
C LEU A 113 3.18 0.41 20.92
N ASP A 114 3.15 -0.40 21.98
CA ASP A 114 2.16 -1.48 22.12
C ASP A 114 0.69 -1.01 22.11
N PRO A 115 0.30 0.13 22.74
CA PRO A 115 -1.06 0.63 22.65
C PRO A 115 -1.52 0.86 21.20
N HIS A 116 -0.61 1.25 20.30
CA HIS A 116 -0.93 1.50 18.89
C HIS A 116 -1.30 0.20 18.16
N ARG A 117 -0.57 -0.89 18.43
CA ARG A 117 -0.93 -2.23 17.94
C ARG A 117 -2.32 -2.62 18.43
N HIS A 118 -2.60 -2.50 19.73
CA HIS A 118 -3.89 -2.88 20.30
C HIS A 118 -5.05 -2.05 19.73
N ALA A 119 -4.85 -0.74 19.51
CA ALA A 119 -5.83 0.10 18.83
C ALA A 119 -6.11 -0.39 17.40
N CYS A 120 -5.08 -0.71 16.61
CA CYS A 120 -5.25 -1.27 15.26
C CYS A 120 -5.93 -2.65 15.26
N THR A 121 -5.61 -3.51 16.22
CA THR A 121 -6.29 -4.81 16.40
C THR A 121 -7.77 -4.61 16.70
N ALA A 122 -8.10 -3.72 17.64
CA ALA A 122 -9.49 -3.39 17.97
C ALA A 122 -10.26 -2.81 16.78
N MET A 123 -9.66 -1.87 16.04
CA MET A 123 -10.26 -1.31 14.82
C MET A 123 -10.55 -2.38 13.76
N SER A 124 -9.63 -3.33 13.58
CA SER A 124 -9.83 -4.44 12.64
C SER A 124 -11.04 -5.30 13.04
N ALA A 125 -11.20 -5.56 14.34
CA ALA A 125 -12.30 -6.35 14.87
C ALA A 125 -13.65 -5.60 14.89
N LEU A 126 -13.63 -4.27 15.02
CA LEU A 126 -14.82 -3.40 14.93
C LEU A 126 -15.33 -3.25 13.49
N GLY A 127 -14.52 -3.63 12.49
CA GLY A 127 -14.95 -3.85 11.11
C GLY A 127 -14.79 -2.64 10.19
N ALA A 128 -15.49 -2.69 9.04
CA ALA A 128 -15.22 -1.86 7.87
C ALA A 128 -15.23 -0.34 8.14
N LEU A 129 -16.07 0.12 9.06
CA LEU A 129 -16.16 1.55 9.41
C LEU A 129 -14.84 2.11 9.97
N PHE A 130 -14.07 1.29 10.68
CA PHE A 130 -12.83 1.70 11.34
C PHE A 130 -11.59 1.58 10.45
N MET A 131 -11.71 1.06 9.23
CA MET A 131 -10.54 0.80 8.37
C MET A 131 -9.81 2.07 7.97
N LYS A 132 -10.53 3.19 7.79
CA LYS A 132 -9.91 4.50 7.52
C LYS A 132 -9.13 5.02 8.73
N ALA A 133 -9.72 4.93 9.92
CA ALA A 133 -9.05 5.24 11.17
C ALA A 133 -7.80 4.39 11.41
N LYS A 134 -7.89 3.07 11.16
CA LYS A 134 -6.75 2.15 11.23
C LYS A 134 -5.62 2.58 10.31
N LYS A 135 -5.95 2.85 9.04
CA LYS A 135 -4.96 3.28 8.05
C LYS A 135 -4.28 4.59 8.47
N GLU A 136 -5.04 5.56 8.97
CA GLU A 136 -4.48 6.81 9.45
C GLU A 136 -3.51 6.58 10.62
N LEU A 137 -3.89 5.76 11.61
CA LEU A 137 -3.03 5.40 12.73
C LEU A 137 -1.73 4.75 12.25
N LEU A 138 -1.82 3.80 11.32
CA LEU A 138 -0.66 3.15 10.70
C LEU A 138 0.28 4.15 10.01
N ILE A 139 -0.26 5.09 9.22
CA ILE A 139 0.53 6.15 8.56
C ILE A 139 1.30 6.98 9.59
N GLN A 140 0.63 7.40 10.68
CA GLN A 140 1.27 8.24 11.69
C GLN A 140 2.39 7.48 12.42
N VAL A 141 2.20 6.20 12.75
CA VAL A 141 3.25 5.37 13.36
C VAL A 141 4.40 5.17 12.38
N ALA A 142 4.12 4.93 11.11
CA ALA A 142 5.15 4.77 10.10
C ALA A 142 5.98 6.06 9.94
N LEU A 143 5.34 7.24 9.99
CA LEU A 143 6.05 8.53 9.94
C LEU A 143 6.96 8.73 11.16
N LEU A 144 6.51 8.34 12.36
CA LEU A 144 7.35 8.31 13.54
C LEU A 144 8.57 7.41 13.33
N LEU A 145 8.37 6.17 12.85
CA LEU A 145 9.45 5.21 12.66
C LEU A 145 10.39 5.59 11.52
N LYS A 146 9.92 6.29 10.49
CA LYS A 146 10.79 6.89 9.47
C LYS A 146 11.69 7.96 10.07
N ARG A 147 11.19 8.75 11.03
CA ARG A 147 11.96 9.77 11.74
C ARG A 147 12.90 9.18 12.80
N ILE A 148 12.46 8.16 13.52
CA ILE A 148 13.23 7.49 14.58
C ILE A 148 13.19 5.96 14.38
N PRO A 149 14.03 5.41 13.49
CA PRO A 149 13.99 3.98 13.16
C PRO A 149 14.38 3.07 14.33
N THR A 150 15.18 3.56 15.27
CA THR A 150 15.64 2.79 16.43
C THR A 150 14.58 2.64 17.52
N MET A 151 13.47 3.38 17.44
CA MET A 151 12.43 3.44 18.49
C MET A 151 11.94 2.06 18.97
N PRO A 152 11.67 1.06 18.09
CA PRO A 152 11.17 -0.25 18.52
C PRO A 152 12.20 -1.10 19.29
N THR A 153 13.48 -0.73 19.22
CA THR A 153 14.59 -1.47 19.85
C THR A 153 14.93 -0.97 21.26
N ILE A 154 14.33 0.16 21.67
CA ILE A 154 14.61 0.82 22.95
C ILE A 154 13.76 0.19 24.07
N GLN A 155 14.31 0.21 25.28
CA GLN A 155 13.64 -0.23 26.49
C GLN A 155 13.42 0.93 27.46
N PHE A 156 12.41 0.81 28.32
CA PHE A 156 12.24 1.59 29.53
C PHE A 156 13.35 1.27 30.54
N ASN A 157 13.42 2.05 31.62
CA ASN A 157 14.47 1.92 32.63
C ASN A 157 14.49 0.56 33.36
N ASP A 158 13.35 -0.14 33.42
CA ASP A 158 13.21 -1.48 34.03
C ASP A 158 13.55 -2.63 33.06
N GLY A 159 13.76 -2.32 31.77
CA GLY A 159 13.98 -3.30 30.70
C GLY A 159 12.71 -3.71 29.94
N THR A 160 11.54 -3.19 30.30
CA THR A 160 10.32 -3.36 29.49
C THR A 160 10.57 -2.72 28.11
N PRO A 161 10.29 -3.40 26.99
CA PRO A 161 10.54 -2.83 25.67
C PRO A 161 9.50 -1.76 25.30
N PHE A 162 9.89 -0.78 24.47
CA PHE A 162 8.94 0.16 23.88
C PHE A 162 8.00 -0.51 22.88
N ALA A 163 8.46 -1.58 22.23
CA ALA A 163 7.66 -2.47 21.40
C ALA A 163 7.96 -3.91 21.80
N ASP A 164 6.97 -4.62 22.32
CA ASP A 164 7.08 -6.06 22.55
C ASP A 164 7.28 -6.83 21.22
N GLY A 165 7.55 -8.14 21.31
CA GLY A 165 7.77 -8.95 20.10
C GLY A 165 6.57 -9.00 19.14
N GLN A 166 5.34 -8.97 19.63
CA GLN A 166 4.14 -8.94 18.79
C GLN A 166 3.96 -7.57 18.13
N THR A 167 4.34 -6.48 18.80
CA THR A 167 4.33 -5.12 18.27
C THR A 167 5.42 -4.94 17.22
N GLN A 168 6.60 -5.52 17.41
CA GLN A 168 7.64 -5.54 16.37
C GLN A 168 7.17 -6.29 15.12
N MET A 169 6.54 -7.46 15.27
CA MET A 169 5.94 -8.18 14.14
C MET A 169 4.82 -7.37 13.44
N TRP A 170 3.99 -6.68 14.20
CA TRP A 170 2.95 -5.80 13.66
C TRP A 170 3.55 -4.61 12.91
N ILE A 171 4.64 -4.03 13.41
CA ILE A 171 5.38 -2.97 12.71
C ILE A 171 5.86 -3.47 11.35
N GLU A 172 6.54 -4.61 11.31
CA GLU A 172 7.08 -5.19 10.07
C GLU A 172 5.98 -5.53 9.05
N SER A 173 4.86 -6.09 9.52
CA SER A 173 3.80 -6.60 8.65
C SER A 173 2.79 -5.54 8.21
N GLU A 174 2.48 -4.55 9.04
CA GLU A 174 1.41 -3.58 8.77
C GLU A 174 1.88 -2.13 8.73
N VAL A 175 2.96 -1.75 9.44
CA VAL A 175 3.39 -0.34 9.52
C VAL A 175 4.45 -0.01 8.48
N THR A 176 5.53 -0.80 8.40
CA THR A 176 6.63 -0.59 7.44
C THR A 176 6.15 -0.50 5.99
N PRO A 177 5.20 -1.34 5.52
CA PRO A 177 4.71 -1.26 4.15
C PRO A 177 3.93 0.02 3.83
N VAL A 178 3.44 0.76 4.85
CA VAL A 178 2.55 1.92 4.65
C VAL A 178 3.27 3.09 3.99
N LEU A 179 4.56 3.28 4.31
CA LEU A 179 5.41 4.28 3.69
C LEU A 179 6.38 3.68 2.66
N GLY A 180 6.48 2.35 2.61
CA GLY A 180 7.40 1.57 1.76
C GLY A 180 7.11 1.61 0.26
N GLY A 181 6.42 2.64 -0.24
CA GLY A 181 6.28 2.90 -1.68
C GLY A 181 7.51 3.53 -2.33
N GLU A 182 8.61 3.79 -1.60
CA GLU A 182 9.76 4.52 -2.16
C GLU A 182 11.15 3.86 -2.01
N GLU A 183 11.38 2.83 -1.19
CA GLU A 183 12.71 2.21 -1.15
C GLU A 183 12.64 0.68 -0.99
N GLY A 184 12.76 -0.01 -2.12
CA GLY A 184 13.46 -1.28 -2.22
C GLY A 184 12.81 -2.50 -1.58
N GLY A 185 12.12 -3.28 -2.41
CA GLY A 185 12.14 -4.74 -2.26
C GLY A 185 10.78 -5.39 -2.15
N GLY A 186 10.17 -5.64 -3.30
CA GLY A 186 9.47 -6.89 -3.55
C GLY A 186 8.14 -7.08 -2.84
N GLY A 187 7.08 -6.84 -3.58
CA GLY A 187 5.83 -7.57 -3.36
C GLY A 187 4.61 -6.68 -3.27
N GLY A 188 4.16 -6.21 -4.43
CA GLY A 188 2.75 -5.90 -4.65
C GLY A 188 2.28 -4.59 -4.05
N GLY A 189 2.30 -3.54 -4.87
CA GLY A 189 1.48 -2.38 -4.55
C GLY A 189 1.84 -1.12 -5.31
N GLY A 190 1.05 -0.84 -6.33
CA GLY A 190 0.66 0.53 -6.66
C GLY A 190 -0.71 0.40 -7.30
N GLY A 191 -1.80 1.01 -6.83
CA GLY A 191 -1.88 2.09 -5.85
C GLY A 191 -3.22 2.17 -5.13
N GLY A 192 -3.19 2.94 -4.04
CA GLY A 192 -4.34 3.32 -3.23
C GLY A 192 -4.78 2.22 -2.27
N GLY A 193 -4.30 2.24 -1.03
CA GLY A 193 -4.84 1.38 0.06
C GLY A 193 -6.23 1.82 0.54
N GLY A 194 -7.16 2.03 -0.38
CA GLY A 194 -8.60 1.84 -0.20
C GLY A 194 -9.04 0.85 -1.30
N PRO A 195 -10.27 0.33 -1.32
CA PRO A 195 -10.72 -0.41 -2.49
C PRO A 195 -10.56 0.50 -3.71
N SER A 196 -9.71 0.10 -4.65
CA SER A 196 -9.65 0.75 -5.96
C SER A 196 -11.04 0.69 -6.55
N VAL A 197 -11.45 1.76 -7.25
CA VAL A 197 -12.72 1.74 -8.00
C VAL A 197 -12.77 0.55 -8.98
N LEU A 198 -11.60 0.01 -9.32
CA LEU A 198 -11.44 -1.14 -10.18
C LEU A 198 -11.50 -2.50 -9.45
N ASP A 199 -11.39 -2.58 -8.12
CA ASP A 199 -11.26 -3.87 -7.43
C ASP A 199 -12.50 -4.76 -7.60
N GLU A 200 -13.70 -4.20 -7.41
CA GLU A 200 -14.95 -4.94 -7.59
C GLU A 200 -15.20 -5.27 -9.08
N PRO A 201 -15.08 -4.33 -10.04
CA PRO A 201 -15.14 -4.65 -11.46
C PRO A 201 -14.10 -5.69 -11.93
N LEU A 202 -12.89 -5.67 -11.38
CA LEU A 202 -11.84 -6.65 -11.70
C LEU A 202 -12.20 -8.05 -11.22
N LYS A 203 -12.82 -8.15 -10.05
CA LYS A 203 -13.30 -9.42 -9.51
C LYS A 203 -14.45 -9.96 -10.38
N GLU A 204 -15.43 -9.13 -10.69
CA GLU A 204 -16.55 -9.49 -11.56
C GLU A 204 -16.07 -9.94 -12.95
N ALA A 205 -15.17 -9.17 -13.57
CA ALA A 205 -14.62 -9.49 -14.87
C ALA A 205 -13.80 -10.79 -14.88
N ARG A 206 -13.07 -11.11 -13.81
CA ARG A 206 -12.39 -12.41 -13.67
C ARG A 206 -13.39 -13.56 -13.59
N GLU A 207 -14.49 -13.39 -12.86
CA GLU A 207 -15.54 -14.39 -12.79
C GLU A 207 -16.24 -14.59 -14.15
N LEU A 208 -16.51 -13.51 -14.88
CA LEU A 208 -17.07 -13.56 -16.23
C LEU A 208 -16.09 -14.21 -17.23
N ALA A 209 -14.79 -13.94 -17.12
CA ALA A 209 -13.77 -14.57 -17.94
C ALA A 209 -13.71 -16.09 -17.71
N VAL A 210 -13.82 -16.55 -16.45
CA VAL A 210 -13.90 -17.99 -16.11
C VAL A 210 -15.17 -18.65 -16.68
N LYS A 211 -16.27 -17.90 -16.77
CA LYS A 211 -17.53 -18.35 -17.41
C LYS A 211 -17.47 -18.34 -18.95
N GLY A 212 -16.35 -17.90 -19.55
CA GLY A 212 -16.17 -17.80 -21.00
C GLY A 212 -16.77 -16.55 -21.63
N GLU A 213 -17.26 -15.61 -20.84
CA GLU A 213 -17.90 -14.36 -21.30
C GLU A 213 -16.87 -13.21 -21.38
N LEU A 214 -15.82 -13.39 -22.17
CA LEU A 214 -14.69 -12.45 -22.25
C LEU A 214 -15.13 -11.04 -22.70
N GLY A 215 -16.07 -10.93 -23.65
CA GLY A 215 -16.57 -9.63 -24.11
C GLY A 215 -17.17 -8.79 -22.98
N LYS A 216 -18.04 -9.40 -22.17
CA LYS A 216 -18.64 -8.71 -21.00
C LYS A 216 -17.61 -8.38 -19.93
N ALA A 217 -16.64 -9.26 -19.71
CA ALA A 217 -15.53 -8.99 -18.78
C ALA A 217 -14.72 -7.75 -19.20
N ILE A 218 -14.48 -7.57 -20.50
CA ILE A 218 -13.79 -6.40 -21.04
C ILE A 218 -14.66 -5.15 -20.90
N ASP A 219 -15.97 -5.23 -21.19
CA ASP A 219 -16.88 -4.09 -21.07
C ASP A 219 -16.96 -3.59 -19.62
N VAL A 220 -17.10 -4.50 -18.64
CA VAL A 220 -17.15 -4.16 -17.20
C VAL A 220 -15.91 -3.40 -16.74
N ILE A 221 -14.71 -3.87 -17.10
CA ILE A 221 -13.48 -3.14 -16.75
C ILE A 221 -13.31 -1.89 -17.59
N GLY A 222 -13.70 -1.92 -18.87
CA GLY A 222 -13.60 -0.77 -19.79
C GLY A 222 -14.40 0.42 -19.29
N ASP A 223 -15.64 0.18 -18.87
CA ASP A 223 -16.52 1.20 -18.29
C ASP A 223 -15.97 1.72 -16.96
N ALA A 224 -15.49 0.81 -16.09
CA ALA A 224 -14.87 1.20 -14.82
C ALA A 224 -13.58 2.00 -15.01
N ALA A 225 -12.76 1.63 -16.00
CA ALA A 225 -11.53 2.34 -16.35
C ALA A 225 -11.82 3.70 -17.00
N ALA A 226 -12.90 3.85 -17.77
CA ALA A 226 -13.32 5.14 -18.31
C ALA A 226 -13.85 6.07 -17.21
N ALA A 227 -14.58 5.52 -16.23
CA ALA A 227 -15.14 6.24 -15.10
C ALA A 227 -14.11 6.59 -14.01
N ALA A 228 -12.93 5.95 -14.02
CA ALA A 228 -11.93 6.14 -12.99
C ALA A 228 -11.38 7.59 -12.97
N PRO A 229 -11.27 8.23 -11.79
CA PRO A 229 -10.93 9.64 -11.68
C PRO A 229 -9.46 9.91 -12.02
N THR A 230 -8.55 9.01 -11.67
CA THR A 230 -7.11 9.24 -11.86
C THR A 230 -6.56 8.60 -13.14
N PRO A 231 -5.63 9.26 -13.86
CA PRO A 231 -4.98 8.68 -15.03
C PRO A 231 -4.27 7.33 -14.75
N SER A 232 -3.77 7.16 -13.53
CA SER A 232 -3.08 5.94 -13.09
C SER A 232 -4.05 4.76 -12.95
N GLU A 233 -5.25 4.98 -12.41
CA GLU A 233 -6.30 3.95 -12.39
C GLU A 233 -6.76 3.60 -13.80
N ARG A 234 -6.97 4.60 -14.68
CA ARG A 234 -7.31 4.33 -16.10
C ARG A 234 -6.27 3.44 -16.79
N PHE A 235 -4.99 3.69 -16.52
CA PHE A 235 -3.89 2.88 -17.03
C PHE A 235 -3.93 1.44 -16.49
N ARG A 236 -4.16 1.26 -15.18
CA ARG A 236 -4.30 -0.07 -14.55
C ARG A 236 -5.49 -0.86 -15.08
N GLY A 237 -6.62 -0.19 -15.32
CA GLY A 237 -7.79 -0.82 -15.94
C GLY A 237 -7.49 -1.36 -17.33
N GLN A 238 -6.78 -0.59 -18.16
CA GLN A 238 -6.36 -1.04 -19.49
C GLN A 238 -5.34 -2.18 -19.46
N LEU A 239 -4.38 -2.13 -18.52
CA LEU A 239 -3.46 -3.25 -18.28
C LEU A 239 -4.22 -4.52 -17.87
N ALA A 240 -5.22 -4.39 -17.01
CA ALA A 240 -6.03 -5.53 -16.60
C ALA A 240 -6.86 -6.13 -17.73
N ILE A 241 -7.41 -5.30 -18.63
CA ILE A 241 -8.07 -5.77 -19.86
C ILE A 241 -7.07 -6.60 -20.69
N ALA A 242 -5.85 -6.11 -20.88
CA ALA A 242 -4.83 -6.83 -21.63
C ALA A 242 -4.44 -8.17 -20.95
N GLN A 243 -4.34 -8.20 -19.62
CA GLN A 243 -4.05 -9.41 -18.85
C GLN A 243 -5.20 -10.44 -18.94
N LEU A 244 -6.46 -10.01 -18.97
CA LEU A 244 -7.60 -10.90 -19.19
C LEU A 244 -7.57 -11.51 -20.60
N CYS A 245 -7.31 -10.69 -21.62
CA CYS A 245 -7.15 -11.19 -22.99
C CYS A 245 -6.01 -12.21 -23.09
N LEU A 246 -4.89 -11.96 -22.40
CA LEU A 246 -3.76 -12.87 -22.33
C LEU A 246 -4.14 -14.19 -21.64
N GLY A 247 -4.84 -14.15 -20.50
CA GLY A 247 -5.31 -15.33 -19.78
C GLY A 247 -6.33 -16.16 -20.58
N ALA A 248 -7.10 -15.51 -21.45
CA ALA A 248 -8.05 -16.16 -22.37
C ALA A 248 -7.41 -16.66 -23.68
N GLY A 249 -6.09 -16.53 -23.84
CA GLY A 249 -5.36 -16.98 -25.04
C GLY A 249 -5.55 -16.08 -26.27
N GLN A 250 -6.11 -14.88 -26.12
CA GLN A 250 -6.28 -13.90 -27.19
C GLN A 250 -5.02 -13.02 -27.34
N PHE A 251 -3.92 -13.66 -27.77
CA PHE A 251 -2.59 -13.05 -27.79
C PHE A 251 -2.47 -11.84 -28.73
N SER A 252 -3.16 -11.84 -29.87
CA SER A 252 -3.14 -10.72 -30.83
C SER A 252 -3.77 -9.45 -30.26
N ILE A 253 -4.91 -9.59 -29.57
CA ILE A 253 -5.62 -8.48 -28.91
C ILE A 253 -4.80 -7.97 -27.73
N ALA A 254 -4.27 -8.87 -26.90
CA ALA A 254 -3.42 -8.50 -25.77
C ALA A 254 -2.16 -7.73 -26.25
N ARG A 255 -1.49 -8.20 -27.31
CA ARG A 255 -0.33 -7.53 -27.90
C ARG A 255 -0.65 -6.10 -28.33
N GLY A 256 -1.71 -5.89 -29.11
CA GLY A 256 -2.08 -4.55 -29.59
C GLY A 256 -2.39 -3.56 -28.46
N GLN A 257 -3.03 -4.03 -27.38
CA GLN A 257 -3.27 -3.19 -26.20
C GLN A 257 -1.99 -2.86 -25.43
N LEU A 258 -1.10 -3.84 -25.25
CA LEU A 258 0.15 -3.68 -24.51
C LEU A 258 1.19 -2.82 -25.26
N GLU A 259 1.24 -2.90 -26.60
CA GLU A 259 2.06 -2.01 -27.43
C GLU A 259 1.61 -0.54 -27.25
N GLY A 260 0.30 -0.28 -27.29
CA GLY A 260 -0.23 1.07 -27.01
C GLY A 260 0.03 1.57 -25.58
N LEU A 261 0.07 0.68 -24.59
CA LEU A 261 0.49 1.03 -23.23
C LEU A 261 2.00 1.33 -23.15
N THR A 262 2.81 0.67 -23.97
CA THR A 262 4.27 0.88 -24.04
C THR A 262 4.59 2.27 -24.59
N ASP A 263 3.91 2.70 -25.66
CA ASP A 263 4.05 4.07 -26.18
C ASP A 263 3.76 5.13 -25.11
N ARG A 264 2.79 4.88 -24.24
CA ARG A 264 2.43 5.77 -23.13
C ARG A 264 3.45 5.73 -22.00
N ILE A 265 4.03 4.57 -21.71
CA ILE A 265 5.15 4.43 -20.76
C ILE A 265 6.30 5.33 -21.21
N ASP A 266 6.65 5.28 -22.50
CA ASP A 266 7.76 6.08 -23.05
C ASP A 266 7.43 7.57 -23.09
N HIS A 267 6.23 7.94 -23.54
CA HIS A 267 5.79 9.34 -23.59
C HIS A 267 5.78 10.01 -22.21
N HIS A 268 5.31 9.29 -21.18
CA HIS A 268 5.23 9.82 -19.81
C HIS A 268 6.45 9.48 -18.95
N ARG A 269 7.47 8.80 -19.50
CA ARG A 269 8.66 8.32 -18.79
C ARG A 269 8.32 7.55 -17.51
N LEU A 270 7.31 6.68 -17.59
CA LEU A 270 6.80 5.94 -16.43
C LEU A 270 7.87 5.02 -15.81
N THR A 271 8.85 4.59 -16.60
CA THR A 271 10.00 3.81 -16.14
C THR A 271 10.85 4.51 -15.07
N ALA A 272 10.86 5.85 -15.02
CA ALA A 272 11.60 6.63 -14.04
C ALA A 272 10.79 6.93 -12.76
N TRP A 273 9.46 6.84 -12.82
CA TRP A 273 8.55 7.25 -11.75
C TRP A 273 7.81 6.07 -11.09
N ASP A 274 7.45 5.05 -11.87
CA ASP A 274 6.79 3.82 -11.44
C ASP A 274 7.36 2.63 -12.26
N PRO A 275 8.58 2.16 -11.90
CA PRO A 275 9.24 1.07 -12.62
C PRO A 275 8.46 -0.25 -12.48
N ASP A 276 7.74 -0.45 -11.38
CA ASP A 276 6.97 -1.67 -11.11
C ASP A 276 5.76 -1.81 -12.04
N LEU A 277 5.00 -0.74 -12.24
CA LEU A 277 3.89 -0.73 -13.19
C LEU A 277 4.40 -0.94 -14.63
N SER A 278 5.54 -0.32 -14.97
CA SER A 278 6.19 -0.54 -16.26
C SER A 278 6.62 -2.01 -16.42
N ALA A 279 7.21 -2.62 -15.39
CA ALA A 279 7.60 -4.02 -15.38
C ALA A 279 6.40 -4.96 -15.57
N GLN A 280 5.24 -4.66 -14.98
CA GLN A 280 4.02 -5.45 -15.18
C GLN A 280 3.52 -5.41 -16.63
N VAL A 281 3.64 -4.27 -17.32
CA VAL A 281 3.31 -4.19 -18.76
C VAL A 281 4.26 -5.06 -19.58
N TYR A 282 5.57 -4.95 -19.37
CA TYR A 282 6.55 -5.77 -20.10
C TYR A 282 6.43 -7.27 -19.75
N ALA A 283 6.10 -7.61 -18.51
CA ALA A 283 5.84 -8.98 -18.07
C ALA A 283 4.60 -9.60 -18.73
N ALA A 284 3.59 -8.80 -19.08
CA ALA A 284 2.44 -9.23 -19.86
C ALA A 284 2.72 -9.21 -21.38
N LEU A 285 3.53 -8.27 -21.86
CA LEU A 285 3.85 -8.10 -23.28
C LEU A 285 4.69 -9.26 -23.82
N TYR A 286 5.71 -9.70 -23.08
CA TYR A 286 6.56 -10.83 -23.47
C TYR A 286 5.77 -12.10 -23.83
N PRO A 287 4.91 -12.66 -22.94
CA PRO A 287 4.10 -13.82 -23.28
C PRO A 287 3.05 -13.54 -24.35
N ALA A 288 2.54 -12.31 -24.47
CA ALA A 288 1.60 -11.94 -25.54
C ALA A 288 2.25 -11.99 -26.92
N ILE A 289 3.46 -11.42 -27.08
CA ILE A 289 4.23 -11.46 -28.33
C ILE A 289 4.59 -12.91 -28.66
N LYS A 290 5.11 -13.65 -27.68
CA LYS A 290 5.48 -15.06 -27.87
C LYS A 290 4.30 -15.93 -28.29
N GLY A 291 3.15 -15.82 -27.62
CA GLY A 291 1.94 -16.54 -27.98
C GLY A 291 1.42 -16.17 -29.37
N ALA A 292 1.52 -14.90 -29.76
CA ALA A 292 1.17 -14.44 -31.11
C ALA A 292 2.13 -15.00 -32.18
N ASN A 293 3.43 -15.09 -31.87
CA ASN A 293 4.45 -15.67 -32.75
C ASN A 293 4.26 -17.19 -32.90
N GLU A 294 3.97 -17.90 -31.80
CA GLU A 294 3.64 -19.34 -31.82
C GLU A 294 2.34 -19.61 -32.62
N ALA A 295 1.34 -18.73 -32.50
CA ALA A 295 0.11 -18.80 -33.31
C ALA A 295 0.37 -18.55 -34.81
N LYS A 296 1.22 -17.57 -35.16
CA LYS A 296 1.66 -17.35 -36.55
C LYS A 296 2.44 -18.55 -37.10
N ALA A 297 3.34 -19.14 -36.30
CA ALA A 297 4.14 -20.30 -36.70
C ALA A 297 3.28 -21.54 -36.96
N SER A 298 2.28 -21.80 -36.11
CA SER A 298 1.34 -22.92 -36.30
C SER A 298 0.39 -22.72 -37.48
N ALA A 299 -0.01 -21.48 -37.78
CA ALA A 299 -0.79 -21.16 -38.98
C ALA A 299 0.03 -21.26 -40.27
N GLY A 300 1.34 -21.00 -40.21
CA GLY A 300 2.28 -21.14 -41.34
C GLY A 300 2.78 -22.57 -41.58
N GLY A 301 2.49 -23.52 -40.69
CA GLY A 301 2.96 -24.92 -40.74
C GLY A 301 2.03 -25.92 -41.42
N GLN A 302 0.93 -25.49 -42.06
CA GLN A 302 0.15 -26.37 -42.95
C GLN A 302 0.86 -26.50 -44.32
N ASP A 303 2.02 -27.14 -44.30
CA ASP A 303 2.69 -27.63 -45.51
C ASP A 303 1.88 -28.79 -46.09
N GLY A 304 1.16 -28.55 -47.19
CA GLY A 304 0.52 -29.64 -47.92
C GLY A 304 -0.46 -29.27 -49.03
N MET A 305 -0.83 -28.01 -49.22
CA MET A 305 -1.67 -27.59 -50.35
C MET A 305 -0.89 -26.64 -51.27
N PRO A 306 -0.87 -26.89 -52.59
CA PRO A 306 -0.16 -26.02 -53.52
C PRO A 306 -0.77 -24.62 -53.50
N VAL A 307 0.08 -23.63 -53.21
CA VAL A 307 -0.28 -22.20 -53.24
C VAL A 307 -0.73 -21.84 -54.66
N LEU A 308 -2.00 -21.44 -54.81
CA LEU A 308 -2.53 -20.90 -56.05
C LEU A 308 -1.85 -19.55 -56.36
N PRO A 309 -1.45 -19.27 -57.60
CA PRO A 309 -0.78 -18.02 -57.96
C PRO A 309 -1.72 -16.83 -57.75
N GLY A 310 -1.35 -15.91 -56.86
CA GLY A 310 -2.07 -14.66 -56.61
C GLY A 310 -2.58 -14.44 -55.18
N GLN A 311 -2.38 -15.39 -54.24
CA GLN A 311 -2.67 -15.14 -52.83
C GLN A 311 -1.39 -14.76 -52.05
N PRO A 312 -1.38 -13.68 -51.26
CA PRO A 312 -0.29 -13.40 -50.33
C PRO A 312 -0.23 -14.54 -49.33
N GLY A 313 0.91 -15.26 -49.29
CA GLY A 313 1.13 -16.36 -48.35
C GLY A 313 0.90 -15.93 -46.91
N ILE A 314 0.43 -16.86 -46.08
CA ILE A 314 0.28 -16.63 -44.62
C ILE A 314 1.67 -16.24 -44.09
N PRO A 315 1.83 -15.09 -43.42
CA PRO A 315 3.15 -14.56 -43.08
C PRO A 315 3.83 -15.47 -42.05
N ALA A 316 4.97 -16.06 -42.45
CA ALA A 316 5.88 -16.74 -41.53
C ALA A 316 6.38 -15.75 -40.45
N VAL A 317 6.74 -16.28 -39.27
CA VAL A 317 7.34 -15.45 -38.20
C VAL A 317 8.57 -14.73 -38.76
N THR A 318 8.55 -13.41 -38.69
CA THR A 318 9.58 -12.54 -39.25
C THR A 318 10.74 -12.34 -38.26
N ALA A 319 11.90 -11.89 -38.75
CA ALA A 319 13.00 -11.49 -37.87
C ALA A 319 12.61 -10.31 -36.95
N GLU A 320 11.71 -9.43 -37.42
CA GLU A 320 11.18 -8.30 -36.65
C GLU A 320 10.31 -8.79 -35.46
N ASP A 321 9.51 -9.83 -35.67
CA ASP A 321 8.67 -10.43 -34.62
C ASP A 321 9.52 -11.07 -33.49
N LEU A 322 10.67 -11.66 -33.83
CA LEU A 322 11.62 -12.22 -32.85
C LEU A 322 12.39 -11.11 -32.12
N ALA A 323 12.80 -10.06 -32.83
CA ALA A 323 13.46 -8.89 -32.22
C ALA A 323 12.53 -8.15 -31.25
N ALA A 324 11.23 -8.08 -31.54
CA ALA A 324 10.24 -7.52 -30.63
C ALA A 324 10.09 -8.36 -29.34
N GLU A 325 10.12 -9.69 -29.45
CA GLU A 325 10.12 -10.59 -28.29
C GLU A 325 11.35 -10.37 -27.40
N GLU A 326 12.53 -10.29 -28.03
CA GLU A 326 13.80 -10.04 -27.32
C GLU A 326 13.80 -8.67 -26.64
N THR A 327 13.38 -7.62 -27.34
CA THR A 327 13.31 -6.25 -26.79
C THR A 327 12.40 -6.16 -25.57
N ALA A 328 11.21 -6.77 -25.63
CA ALA A 328 10.28 -6.77 -24.50
C ALA A 328 10.87 -7.51 -23.28
N PHE A 329 11.58 -8.61 -23.53
CA PHE A 329 12.25 -9.38 -22.48
C PHE A 329 13.45 -8.63 -21.88
N GLU A 330 14.25 -7.95 -22.70
CA GLU A 330 15.36 -7.12 -22.24
C GLU A 330 14.87 -5.97 -21.35
N ARG A 331 13.80 -5.29 -21.74
CA ARG A 331 13.18 -4.23 -20.93
C ARG A 331 12.66 -4.76 -19.61
N LEU A 332 12.06 -5.94 -19.59
CA LEU A 332 11.67 -6.59 -18.35
C LEU A 332 12.88 -6.93 -17.47
N CYS A 333 13.97 -7.46 -18.04
CA CYS A 333 15.20 -7.76 -17.29
C CYS A 333 15.82 -6.52 -16.64
N GLN A 334 15.73 -5.37 -17.31
CA GLN A 334 16.23 -4.09 -16.78
C GLN A 334 15.40 -3.57 -15.60
N LEU A 335 14.09 -3.82 -15.61
CA LEU A 335 13.16 -3.30 -14.60
C LEU A 335 12.94 -4.27 -13.43
N ASP A 336 12.73 -5.55 -13.71
CA ASP A 336 12.54 -6.59 -12.71
C ASP A 336 13.12 -7.95 -13.17
N PRO A 337 14.38 -8.26 -12.80
CA PRO A 337 15.01 -9.53 -13.14
C PRO A 337 14.35 -10.74 -12.46
N ALA A 338 13.64 -10.55 -11.33
CA ALA A 338 12.96 -11.64 -10.63
C ALA A 338 11.69 -12.07 -11.37
N MET A 339 10.91 -11.13 -11.92
CA MET A 339 9.79 -11.44 -12.81
C MET A 339 10.27 -12.08 -14.12
N ALA A 340 11.36 -11.58 -14.71
CA ALA A 340 11.96 -12.19 -15.90
C ALA A 340 12.37 -13.66 -15.67
N LEU A 341 12.97 -13.96 -14.50
CA LEU A 341 13.36 -15.31 -14.12
C LEU A 341 12.16 -16.27 -14.03
N LYS A 342 11.04 -15.82 -13.47
CA LYS A 342 9.80 -16.62 -13.36
C LYS A 342 9.24 -16.99 -14.73
N LEU A 343 9.24 -16.04 -15.68
CA LEU A 343 8.76 -16.27 -17.05
C LEU A 343 9.64 -17.25 -17.83
N ARG A 344 10.95 -17.28 -17.56
CA ARG A 344 11.88 -18.26 -18.17
C ARG A 344 11.82 -19.63 -17.49
N GLY A 345 11.59 -19.67 -16.17
CA GLY A 345 11.55 -20.89 -15.35
C GLY A 345 10.25 -21.70 -15.47
N GLY A 346 9.17 -21.14 -16.03
CA GLY A 346 7.85 -21.77 -16.11
C GLY A 346 7.74 -23.03 -17.00
N LYS A 347 8.73 -23.35 -17.84
CA LYS A 347 8.77 -24.60 -18.63
C LYS A 347 9.57 -25.71 -17.92
N LYS A 348 9.15 -26.15 -16.73
CA LYS A 348 9.51 -27.47 -16.15
C LYS A 348 8.46 -27.95 -15.14
N LYS A 349 7.28 -28.32 -15.63
CA LYS A 349 6.50 -29.42 -15.06
C LYS A 349 5.90 -30.19 -16.23
N GLY A 350 6.63 -31.21 -16.66
CA GLY A 350 6.06 -32.36 -17.37
C GLY A 350 5.40 -33.30 -16.38
#